data_AF-A0A937TKJ0-F1
#
_entry.id   AF-A0A937TKJ0-F1
#
_cell.length_a   1.000
_cell.length_b   1.000
_cell.length_c   1.000
_cell.angle_alpha   90.00
_cell.angle_beta   90.00
_cell.angle_gamma   90.00
#
_symmetry.space_group_name_H-M   'P 1'
#
loop_
_entity.id
_entity.type
_entity.pdbx_description
1 polymer ?
#
loop_
_entity_poly.entity_id
_entity_poly.type
_entity_poly.pdbx_seq_one_letter_code
_entity_poly.pdbx_strand_id
1 'polypeptide(L)' 'MVQASEIKTCPKCGREFECFSDDDCWCEKLQIHRKDYLEIIQKYDDCLCADCLIDYAEE' A
#
# COMPACT_ATOMS: atom_id res chain seq x y z
N MET A 1 2.82 13.48 -20.72
CA MET A 1 3.08 13.40 -19.27
C MET A 1 2.42 12.11 -18.82
N VAL A 2 3.17 11.03 -18.61
CA VAL A 2 2.59 9.76 -18.16
C VAL A 2 2.77 9.73 -16.65
N GLN A 3 1.68 9.89 -15.90
CA GLN A 3 1.69 9.51 -14.49
C GLN A 3 1.94 8.00 -14.49
N ALA A 4 3.05 7.57 -13.87
CA ALA A 4 3.44 6.18 -13.80
C ALA A 4 2.66 5.51 -12.67
N SER A 5 1.39 5.21 -12.94
CA SER A 5 0.65 4.25 -12.15
C SER A 5 0.93 2.84 -12.71
N GLU A 6 1.29 1.92 -11.83
CA GLU A 6 1.51 0.52 -12.16
C GLU A 6 0.47 -0.34 -11.43
N ILE A 7 -0.14 -1.27 -12.16
CA ILE A 7 -1.04 -2.25 -11.55
C ILE A 7 -0.17 -3.29 -10.87
N LYS A 8 -0.23 -3.33 -9.54
CA LYS A 8 0.44 -4.33 -8.71
C LYS A 8 -0.57 -5.28 -8.10
N THR A 9 -0.13 -6.50 -7.82
CA THR A 9 -0.98 -7.51 -7.15
C THR A 9 -0.64 -7.53 -5.65
N CYS A 10 -1.64 -7.30 -4.82
CA CYS A 10 -1.47 -7.29 -3.37
C CYS A 10 -1.15 -8.70 -2.85
N PRO A 11 0.00 -8.92 -2.17
CA PRO A 11 0.36 -10.23 -1.63
C PRO A 11 -0.51 -10.67 -0.43
N LYS A 12 -1.22 -9.75 0.25
CA LYS A 12 -2.13 -10.07 1.37
C LYS A 12 -3.47 -10.64 0.88
N CYS A 13 -4.09 -10.05 -0.15
CA CYS A 13 -5.44 -10.42 -0.60
C CYS A 13 -5.53 -10.93 -2.04
N GLY A 14 -4.45 -10.84 -2.83
CA GLY A 14 -4.43 -11.24 -4.24
C GLY A 14 -5.17 -10.31 -5.20
N ARG A 15 -5.66 -9.15 -4.75
CA ARG A 15 -6.30 -8.15 -5.62
C ARG A 15 -5.26 -7.31 -6.35
N GLU A 16 -5.53 -7.05 -7.62
CA GLU A 16 -4.83 -6.04 -8.40
C GLU A 16 -5.27 -4.64 -7.95
N PHE A 17 -4.30 -3.75 -7.76
CA PHE A 17 -4.53 -2.37 -7.36
C PHE A 17 -3.57 -1.44 -8.10
N GLU A 18 -3.98 -0.19 -8.23
CA GLU A 18 -3.17 0.84 -8.86
C GLU A 18 -2.20 1.44 -7.82
N CYS A 19 -0.92 1.19 -8.02
CA CYS A 19 0.17 1.75 -7.24
C CYS A 19 0.73 2.97 -7.97
N PHE A 20 0.68 4.11 -7.30
CA PHE A 20 1.28 5.34 -7.81
C PHE A 20 2.70 5.42 -7.25
N SER A 21 3.70 5.20 -8.11
CA SER A 21 5.13 5.37 -7.75
C SER A 21 5.55 6.85 -7.76
N ASP A 22 4.63 7.73 -7.38
CA ASP A 22 4.78 9.19 -7.33
C ASP A 22 4.62 9.66 -5.88
N ASP A 23 5.10 10.87 -5.57
CA ASP A 23 5.09 11.48 -4.23
C ASP A 23 3.65 11.69 -3.69
N ASP A 24 2.62 11.58 -4.54
CA ASP A 24 1.20 11.66 -4.17
C ASP A 24 0.53 10.27 -4.05
N CYS A 25 1.26 9.23 -3.64
CA CYS A 25 0.64 7.94 -3.36
C CYS A 25 -0.40 8.09 -2.23
N TRP A 26 -1.62 7.59 -2.46
CA TRP A 26 -2.66 7.52 -1.43
C TRP A 26 -2.19 6.74 -0.19
N CYS A 27 -1.20 5.85 -0.36
CA CYS A 27 -0.58 5.10 0.72
C CYS A 27 0.12 5.98 1.76
N GLU A 28 0.67 7.13 1.36
CA GLU A 28 1.24 8.13 2.29
C GLU A 28 0.17 8.96 2.99
N LYS A 29 -1.01 9.11 2.36
CA LYS A 29 -2.16 9.79 2.97
C LYS A 29 -2.83 8.94 4.06
N LEU A 30 -2.61 7.62 4.04
CA LEU A 30 -3.05 6.73 5.10
C LEU A 30 -2.16 6.90 6.33
N GLN A 31 -2.79 7.25 7.46
CA GLN A 31 -2.12 7.34 8.76
C GLN A 31 -1.92 5.93 9.34
N ILE A 32 -0.99 5.17 8.77
CA ILE A 32 -0.67 3.83 9.28
C ILE A 32 0.32 3.98 10.42
N HIS A 33 0.04 3.34 11.55
CA HIS A 33 0.95 3.39 12.68
C HIS A 33 2.28 2.71 12.32
N ARG A 34 3.40 3.29 12.77
CA ARG A 34 4.75 2.84 12.37
C ARG A 34 5.00 1.36 12.68
N LYS A 35 4.40 0.85 13.77
CA LYS A 35 4.51 -0.56 14.17
C LYS A 35 3.94 -1.48 13.09
N ASP A 36 2.77 -1.14 12.58
CA ASP A 36 2.05 -1.91 11.57
C ASP A 36 2.73 -1.82 10.21
N TYR A 37 3.22 -0.62 9.84
CA TYR A 37 4.06 -0.46 8.67
C TYR A 37 5.32 -1.35 8.72
N LEU A 38 6.01 -1.37 9.87
CA LEU A 38 7.18 -2.24 10.06
C LEU A 38 6.82 -3.73 9.97
N GLU A 39 5.63 -4.12 10.42
CA GLU A 39 5.16 -5.51 10.29
C GLU A 39 4.86 -5.85 8.82
N ILE A 40 4.24 -4.91 8.09
CA ILE A 40 3.92 -5.05 6.67
C ILE A 40 5.19 -5.24 5.84
N ILE A 41 6.19 -4.36 5.97
CA ILE A 41 7.43 -4.46 5.18
C ILE A 41 8.29 -5.68 5.58
N GLN A 42 8.07 -6.27 6.76
CA GLN A 42 8.73 -7.51 7.17
C GLN A 42 7.99 -8.76 6.68
N LYS A 43 6.65 -8.70 6.56
CA LYS A 43 5.81 -9.81 6.10
C LYS A 43 5.65 -9.85 4.59
N TYR A 44 5.68 -8.69 3.93
CA TYR A 44 5.39 -8.53 2.51
C TYR A 44 6.54 -7.75 1.84
N ASP A 45 7.09 -8.35 0.79
CA ASP A 45 8.16 -7.75 -0.03
C ASP A 45 7.65 -6.72 -1.04
N ASP A 46 6.32 -6.62 -1.22
CA ASP A 46 5.69 -5.74 -2.20
C ASP A 46 4.55 -4.91 -1.56
N CYS A 47 4.03 -3.95 -2.32
CA CYS A 47 3.04 -2.98 -1.86
C CYS A 47 1.68 -3.66 -1.60
N LEU A 48 0.99 -3.22 -0.55
CA LEU A 48 -0.37 -3.64 -0.25
C LEU A 48 -1.39 -2.68 -0.87
N CYS A 49 -2.58 -3.19 -1.18
CA CYS A 49 -3.69 -2.38 -1.67
C CYS A 49 -4.30 -1.52 -0.55
N ALA A 50 -5.05 -0.48 -0.94
CA ALA A 50 -5.65 0.48 0.00
C ALA A 50 -6.56 -0.18 1.03
N ASP A 51 -7.37 -1.14 0.59
CA ASP A 51 -8.23 -1.96 1.43
C ASP A 51 -7.44 -2.67 2.54
N CYS A 52 -6.30 -3.25 2.17
CA CYS A 52 -5.44 -3.98 3.10
C CYS A 52 -4.67 -3.07 4.04
N LEU A 53 -4.34 -1.84 3.60
CA LEU A 53 -3.65 -0.83 4.40
C LEU A 53 -4.60 -0.08 5.34
N ILE A 54 -5.85 0.14 4.92
CA ILE A 54 -6.91 0.72 5.77
C ILE A 54 -7.14 -0.14 7.02
N ASP A 55 -7.11 -1.46 6.86
CA ASP A 55 -7.18 -2.43 7.97
C ASP A 55 -6.07 -2.23 9.02
N TYR A 56 -4.94 -1.61 8.66
CA TYR A 56 -3.85 -1.23 9.57
C TYR A 56 -3.87 0.25 9.99
N ALA A 57 -4.73 1.07 9.37
CA ALA A 57 -4.85 2.50 9.68
C ALA A 57 -5.99 2.80 10.67
N GLU A 58 -6.97 1.91 10.82
CA GLU A 58 -8.11 2.05 11.75
C GLU A 58 -7.88 1.35 13.11
N GLU A 59 -6.79 1.67 13.83
CA GLU A 59 -6.59 1.29 15.25
C GLU A 59 -6.28 2.48 16.18
#